data_AF-A0A4Q1KBX0-F1
#
_entry.id   AF-A0A4Q1KBX0-F1
#
_cell.length_a   1.000
_cell.length_b   1.000
_cell.length_c   1.000
_cell.angle_alpha   90.00
_cell.angle_beta   90.00
_cell.angle_gamma   90.00
#
_symmetry.space_group_name_H-M   'P 1'
#
loop_
_entity.id
_entity.type
_entity.pdbx_description
1 polymer ?
#
loop_
_entity_poly.entity_id
_entity_poly.type
_entity_poly.pdbx_seq_one_letter_code
_entity_poly.pdbx_strand_id
1 'polypeptide(L)'
;MVSCKTYTIPVQSFKEQMQGITADSMKKVNVRMPLPLPGSSTKTTYFSNQIQTIRVVNKKGEAVNLANSPAIEMRVTLRNNKRYHFYFDTVILQNDTLMGGRSRFASSLIRKIPMDSIVKIEVQDGGKKIEYTQ
;
A
#
# COMPACT_ATOMS: atom_id res chain seq x y z
N MET A 1 2.57 24.00 0.06
CA MET A 1 3.41 22.89 -0.43
C MET A 1 3.08 21.65 0.39
N VAL A 2 2.50 20.61 -0.21
CA VAL A 2 2.27 19.36 0.52
C VAL A 2 3.58 18.57 0.47
N SER A 3 4.30 18.54 1.60
CA SER A 3 5.56 17.82 1.72
C SER A 3 5.27 16.31 1.69
N CYS A 4 5.77 15.62 0.67
CA CYS A 4 5.69 14.16 0.59
C CYS A 4 6.50 13.55 1.73
N LYS A 5 5.82 12.86 2.65
CA LYS A 5 6.48 12.18 3.77
C LYS A 5 6.78 10.74 3.37
N THR A 6 8.05 10.39 3.38
CA THR A 6 8.52 9.02 3.14
C THR A 6 8.98 8.40 4.45
N TYR A 7 8.56 7.17 4.66
CA TYR A 7 8.89 6.34 5.81
C TYR A 7 9.42 4.99 5.34
N THR A 8 10.17 4.29 6.19
CA THR A 8 10.62 2.93 5.95
C THR A 8 9.83 1.95 6.81
N ILE A 9 9.66 0.72 6.34
CA ILE A 9 9.14 -0.38 7.15
C ILE A 9 10.21 -1.47 7.14
N PRO A 10 10.77 -1.85 8.31
CA PRO A 10 11.63 -3.02 8.40
C PRO A 10 10.91 -4.25 7.86
N VAL A 11 11.57 -5.09 7.08
CA VAL A 11 10.94 -6.25 6.40
C VAL A 11 10.23 -7.17 7.40
N GLN A 12 10.86 -7.42 8.56
CA GLN A 12 10.27 -8.24 9.61
C GLN A 12 9.00 -7.60 10.21
N SER A 13 9.05 -6.30 10.52
CA SER A 13 7.89 -5.55 11.00
C SER A 13 6.75 -5.53 9.96
N PHE A 14 7.07 -5.49 8.67
CA PHE A 14 6.06 -5.63 7.62
C PHE A 14 5.40 -7.01 7.66
N LYS A 15 6.18 -8.10 7.76
CA LYS A 15 5.63 -9.47 7.85
C LYS A 15 4.65 -9.61 9.02
N GLU A 16 5.03 -9.12 10.19
CA GLU A 16 4.21 -9.16 11.40
C GLU A 16 2.89 -8.40 11.23
N GLN A 17 2.94 -7.20 10.67
CA GLN A 17 1.75 -6.37 10.46
C GLN A 17 0.81 -6.91 9.37
N MET A 18 1.34 -7.65 8.40
CA MET A 18 0.57 -8.25 7.32
C MET A 18 0.12 -9.69 7.63
N GLN A 19 0.46 -10.23 8.80
CA GLN A 19 0.07 -11.57 9.18
C GLN A 19 -1.46 -11.70 9.23
N GLY A 20 -1.99 -12.69 8.52
CA GLY A 20 -3.45 -12.88 8.38
C GLY A 20 -4.12 -11.97 7.35
N ILE A 21 -3.41 -10.98 6.78
CA ILE A 21 -3.90 -10.12 5.70
C ILE A 21 -3.72 -10.85 4.37
N THR A 22 -4.68 -11.72 4.06
CA THR A 22 -4.76 -12.53 2.84
C THR A 22 -5.87 -12.04 1.91
N ALA A 23 -6.02 -12.64 0.73
CA ALA A 23 -7.07 -12.29 -0.23
C ALA A 23 -8.48 -12.38 0.38
N ASP A 24 -8.75 -13.41 1.19
CA ASP A 24 -10.06 -13.64 1.81
C ASP A 24 -10.39 -12.63 2.91
N SER A 25 -9.36 -11.98 3.47
CA SER A 25 -9.53 -10.94 4.48
C SER A 25 -9.85 -9.57 3.87
N MET A 26 -9.73 -9.39 2.55
CA MET A 26 -9.91 -8.07 1.95
C MET A 26 -11.36 -7.60 2.02
N LYS A 27 -11.56 -6.29 2.22
CA LYS A 27 -12.88 -5.66 2.24
C LYS A 27 -13.09 -4.80 0.99
N LYS A 28 -14.31 -4.80 0.48
CA LYS A 28 -14.72 -3.90 -0.59
C LYS A 28 -14.86 -2.48 -0.02
N VAL A 29 -14.21 -1.50 -0.65
CA VAL A 29 -14.21 -0.10 -0.22
C VAL A 29 -14.58 0.81 -1.38
N ASN A 30 -15.31 1.87 -1.07
CA ASN A 30 -15.56 2.96 -2.00
C ASN A 30 -14.57 4.08 -1.73
N VAL A 31 -14.08 4.72 -2.79
CA VAL A 31 -13.26 5.93 -2.66
C VAL A 31 -13.76 7.01 -3.60
N ARG A 32 -13.50 8.25 -3.20
CA ARG A 32 -13.70 9.43 -4.04
C ARG A 32 -12.36 9.98 -4.49
N MET A 33 -12.18 10.07 -5.80
CA MET A 33 -11.01 10.69 -6.42
C MET A 33 -11.25 12.18 -6.68
N PRO A 34 -10.19 13.02 -6.63
CA PRO A 34 -10.29 14.45 -6.91
C PRO A 34 -10.80 14.76 -8.32
N LEU A 35 -10.46 13.90 -9.29
CA LEU A 35 -10.80 14.07 -10.70
C LEU A 35 -11.36 12.75 -11.25
N PRO A 36 -12.33 12.81 -12.17
CA PRO A 36 -12.87 11.63 -12.83
C PRO A 36 -11.80 10.99 -13.71
N LEU A 37 -11.81 9.65 -13.79
CA LEU A 37 -11.03 8.94 -14.80
C LEU A 37 -11.73 9.05 -16.17
N PRO A 38 -10.99 8.95 -17.29
CA PRO A 38 -11.61 8.91 -18.61
C PRO A 38 -12.67 7.80 -18.69
N GLY A 39 -13.93 8.17 -18.96
CA GLY A 39 -15.05 7.23 -19.05
C GLY A 39 -15.57 6.70 -17.70
N SER A 40 -15.23 7.32 -16.57
CA SER A 40 -15.70 6.89 -15.25
C SER A 40 -16.05 8.07 -14.32
N SER A 41 -16.82 7.78 -13.27
CA SER A 41 -17.16 8.75 -12.25
C SER A 41 -15.98 9.01 -11.30
N THR A 42 -16.07 10.06 -10.48
CA THR A 42 -15.10 10.31 -9.39
C THR A 42 -15.20 9.26 -8.27
N LYS A 43 -16.25 8.43 -8.25
CA LYS A 43 -16.43 7.34 -7.31
C LYS A 43 -15.99 6.03 -7.94
N THR A 44 -15.29 5.22 -7.17
CA THR A 44 -14.79 3.91 -7.60
C THR A 44 -14.72 2.96 -6.42
N THR A 45 -14.71 1.67 -6.72
CA THR A 45 -14.79 0.62 -5.72
C THR A 45 -13.72 -0.43 -6.00
N TYR A 46 -13.02 -0.89 -4.96
CA TYR A 46 -12.00 -1.94 -5.06
C TYR A 46 -11.87 -2.69 -3.73
N PHE A 47 -11.04 -3.73 -3.72
CA PHE A 47 -10.72 -4.48 -2.49
C PHE A 47 -9.49 -3.88 -1.81
N SER A 48 -9.64 -3.56 -0.53
CA SER A 48 -8.60 -3.01 0.33
C SER A 48 -8.34 -3.93 1.52
N ASN A 49 -7.11 -3.94 2.03
CA ASN A 49 -6.77 -4.64 3.25
C ASN A 49 -7.44 -4.00 4.47
N GLN A 50 -7.42 -4.72 5.60
CA GLN A 50 -8.07 -4.30 6.82
C GLN A 50 -7.14 -3.51 7.77
N ILE A 51 -5.91 -3.19 7.33
CA ILE A 51 -4.96 -2.44 8.15
C ILE A 51 -5.45 -1.00 8.33
N GLN A 52 -5.60 -0.58 9.58
CA GLN A 52 -5.99 0.79 9.91
C GLN A 52 -4.79 1.71 10.16
N THR A 53 -3.73 1.15 10.74
CA THR A 53 -2.51 1.88 11.12
C THR A 53 -1.29 1.10 10.69
N ILE A 54 -0.34 1.80 10.10
CA ILE A 54 0.93 1.27 9.62
C ILE A 54 2.02 1.73 10.60
N ARG A 55 2.72 0.79 11.21
CA ARG A 55 3.92 1.06 12.02
C ARG A 55 5.10 1.25 11.07
N VAL A 56 5.67 2.44 11.09
CA VAL A 56 6.73 2.85 10.17
C VAL A 56 7.86 3.54 10.93
N VAL A 57 9.01 3.70 10.30
CA VAL A 57 10.16 4.43 10.82
C VAL A 57 10.35 5.71 10.01
N ASN A 58 10.43 6.84 10.68
CA ASN A 58 10.64 8.13 10.02
C ASN A 58 12.12 8.34 9.64
N LYS A 59 12.43 9.45 8.95
CA LYS A 59 13.81 9.78 8.55
C LYS A 59 14.78 9.99 9.72
N LYS A 60 14.28 10.24 10.93
CA LYS A 60 15.08 10.37 12.16
C LYS A 60 15.34 9.01 12.84
N GLY A 61 14.79 7.92 12.32
CA GLY A 61 14.88 6.60 12.93
C GLY A 61 13.83 6.32 14.00
N GLU A 62 12.86 7.21 14.20
CA GLU A 62 11.83 7.05 15.23
C GLU A 62 10.65 6.23 14.70
N ALA A 63 10.14 5.31 15.53
CA ALA A 63 8.92 4.57 15.25
C ALA A 63 7.71 5.49 15.36
N VAL A 64 6.86 5.48 14.34
CA VAL A 64 5.64 6.30 14.25
C VAL A 64 4.50 5.48 13.65
N ASN A 65 3.29 5.84 14.05
CA ASN A 65 2.05 5.26 13.53
C ASN A 65 1.50 6.17 12.43
N LEU A 66 1.35 5.61 11.22
CA LEU A 66 0.76 6.28 10.07
C LEU A 66 -0.64 5.70 9.83
N ALA A 67 -1.67 6.56 9.77
CA ALA A 67 -3.01 6.11 9.40
C ALA A 67 -3.01 5.59 7.95
N ASN A 68 -3.58 4.41 7.72
CA ASN A 68 -3.70 3.84 6.39
C ASN A 68 -4.77 4.62 5.60
N SER A 69 -4.54 4.83 4.31
CA SER A 69 -5.47 5.54 3.43
C SER A 69 -5.22 5.18 1.96
N PRO A 70 -6.17 5.48 1.07
CA PRO A 70 -5.96 5.36 -0.39
C PRO A 70 -4.85 6.29 -0.91
N ALA A 71 -4.38 7.26 -0.13
CA ALA A 71 -3.28 8.13 -0.53
C ALA A 71 -1.90 7.48 -0.32
N ILE A 72 -1.81 6.43 0.50
CA ILE A 72 -0.54 5.80 0.85
C ILE A 72 -0.04 4.91 -0.30
N GLU A 73 1.14 5.23 -0.78
CA GLU A 73 1.87 4.43 -1.76
C GLU A 73 2.97 3.64 -1.07
N MET A 74 3.27 2.46 -1.62
CA MET A 74 4.34 1.59 -1.14
C MET A 74 5.35 1.36 -2.26
N ARG A 75 6.63 1.33 -1.89
CA ARG A 75 7.75 1.01 -2.76
C ARG A 75 8.53 -0.16 -2.18
N VAL A 76 8.83 -1.13 -3.02
CA VAL A 76 9.61 -2.31 -2.68
C VAL A 76 10.87 -2.30 -3.52
N THR A 77 12.04 -2.39 -2.88
CA THR A 77 13.32 -2.59 -3.57
C THR A 77 13.78 -4.03 -3.33
N LEU A 78 14.15 -4.71 -4.40
CA LEU A 78 14.66 -6.08 -4.35
C LEU A 78 16.19 -6.13 -4.31
N ARG A 79 16.75 -7.30 -3.93
CA ARG A 79 18.21 -7.56 -3.95
C ARG A 79 18.88 -7.27 -5.29
N ASN A 80 18.16 -7.45 -6.40
CA ASN A 80 18.64 -7.13 -7.76
C ASN A 80 18.44 -5.66 -8.16
N ASN A 81 18.22 -4.77 -7.20
CA ASN A 81 17.95 -3.34 -7.36
C ASN A 81 16.67 -2.98 -8.14
N LYS A 82 15.86 -3.95 -8.56
CA LYS A 82 14.54 -3.67 -9.16
C LYS A 82 13.63 -3.04 -8.11
N ARG A 83 12.87 -2.03 -8.55
CA ARG A 83 11.92 -1.31 -7.70
C ARG A 83 10.50 -1.47 -8.22
N TYR A 84 9.57 -1.66 -7.31
CA TYR A 84 8.16 -1.81 -7.63
C TYR A 84 7.31 -0.89 -6.77
N HIS A 85 6.24 -0.38 -7.38
CA HIS A 85 5.30 0.54 -6.76
C HIS A 85 3.95 -0.16 -6.60
N PHE A 86 3.34 0.10 -5.45
CA PHE A 86 2.08 -0.46 -5.03
C PHE A 86 1.25 0.61 -4.34
N TYR A 87 -0.05 0.37 -4.30
CA TYR A 87 -0.94 1.03 -3.36
C TYR A 87 -0.99 0.20 -2.08
N PHE A 88 -0.57 0.77 -0.95
CA PHE A 88 -0.35 -0.01 0.28
C PHE A 88 -1.61 -0.73 0.73
N ASP A 89 -2.76 -0.06 0.62
CA ASP A 89 -4.07 -0.60 0.96
C ASP A 89 -4.53 -1.76 0.07
N THR A 90 -3.86 -2.04 -1.05
CA THR A 90 -4.13 -3.21 -1.89
C THR A 90 -3.21 -4.40 -1.61
N VAL A 91 -2.25 -4.24 -0.70
CA VAL A 91 -1.22 -5.25 -0.44
C VAL A 91 -1.77 -6.32 0.49
N ILE A 92 -1.40 -7.57 0.22
CA ILE A 92 -1.64 -8.76 1.03
C ILE A 92 -0.34 -9.57 1.14
N LEU A 93 -0.28 -10.46 2.13
CA LEU A 93 0.82 -11.41 2.31
C LEU A 93 0.26 -12.83 2.37
N GLN A 94 0.67 -13.68 1.44
CA GLN A 94 0.25 -15.08 1.38
C GLN A 94 1.46 -15.97 1.07
N ASN A 95 1.68 -17.02 1.86
CA ASN A 95 2.78 -17.98 1.66
C ASN A 95 4.14 -17.30 1.44
N ASP A 96 4.49 -16.35 2.32
CA ASP A 96 5.70 -15.51 2.24
C ASP A 96 5.90 -14.78 0.91
N THR A 97 4.81 -14.53 0.19
CA THR A 97 4.76 -13.78 -1.06
C THR A 97 3.91 -12.53 -0.86
N LEU A 98 4.55 -11.36 -1.06
CA LEU A 98 3.85 -10.10 -1.13
C LEU A 98 3.09 -10.03 -2.45
N MET A 99 1.79 -9.73 -2.36
CA MET A 99 0.96 -9.46 -3.53
C MET A 99 0.34 -8.09 -3.39
N GLY A 100 0.33 -7.31 -4.46
CA GLY A 100 -0.26 -5.96 -4.43
C GLY A 100 -0.62 -5.44 -5.81
N GLY A 101 -1.60 -4.55 -5.86
CA GLY A 101 -2.06 -3.92 -7.08
C GLY A 101 -1.13 -2.79 -7.53
N ARG A 102 -0.78 -2.78 -8.82
CA ARG A 102 -0.19 -1.61 -9.50
C ARG A 102 -1.25 -0.56 -9.87
N SER A 103 -2.50 -0.99 -9.91
CA SER A 103 -3.68 -0.18 -10.18
C SER A 103 -4.76 -0.61 -9.20
N ARG A 104 -5.54 0.35 -8.69
CA ARG A 104 -6.76 0.06 -7.92
C ARG A 104 -7.92 -0.39 -8.80
N PHE A 105 -7.83 -0.16 -10.11
CA PHE A 105 -8.93 -0.32 -11.07
C PHE A 105 -8.76 -1.52 -11.98
N ALA A 106 -7.53 -2.03 -12.10
CA ALA A 106 -7.23 -3.22 -12.86
C ALA A 106 -6.80 -4.33 -11.90
N SER A 107 -7.78 -5.11 -11.43
CA SER A 107 -7.55 -6.26 -10.54
C SER A 107 -6.64 -7.33 -11.14
N SER A 108 -6.47 -7.34 -12.47
CA SER A 108 -5.51 -8.20 -13.17
C SER A 108 -4.05 -7.75 -13.03
N LEU A 109 -3.78 -6.50 -12.63
CA LEU A 109 -2.43 -5.95 -12.49
C LEU A 109 -1.87 -6.15 -11.09
N ILE A 110 -1.92 -7.39 -10.61
CA ILE A 110 -1.30 -7.81 -9.35
C ILE A 110 0.14 -8.24 -9.62
N ARG A 111 1.07 -7.76 -8.80
CA ARG A 111 2.46 -8.26 -8.81
C ARG A 111 2.70 -9.11 -7.58
N LYS A 112 3.41 -10.22 -7.78
CA LYS A 112 3.83 -11.16 -6.74
C LYS A 112 5.34 -11.00 -6.53
N ILE A 113 5.76 -10.84 -5.28
CA ILE A 113 7.16 -10.67 -4.90
C ILE A 113 7.46 -11.59 -3.71
N PRO A 114 8.40 -12.54 -3.85
CA PRO A 114 8.89 -13.33 -2.71
C PRO A 114 9.49 -12.41 -1.64
N MET A 115 9.09 -12.57 -0.39
CA MET A 115 9.53 -11.69 0.70
C MET A 115 11.04 -11.73 0.92
N ASP A 116 11.67 -12.89 0.74
CA ASP A 116 13.10 -13.09 0.87
C ASP A 116 13.89 -12.22 -0.12
N SER A 117 13.33 -11.90 -1.28
CA SER A 117 13.96 -11.08 -2.32
C SER A 117 13.97 -9.57 -1.99
N ILE A 118 13.18 -9.13 -0.99
CA ILE A 118 12.99 -7.72 -0.63
C ILE A 118 14.11 -7.27 0.32
N VAL A 119 14.74 -6.14 -0.01
CA VAL A 119 15.76 -5.51 0.86
C VAL A 119 15.26 -4.23 1.53
N LYS A 120 14.24 -3.58 0.96
CA LYS A 120 13.73 -2.32 1.48
C LYS A 120 12.26 -2.15 1.16
N ILE A 121 11.50 -1.72 2.15
CA ILE A 121 10.11 -1.30 2.01
C ILE A 121 10.01 0.16 2.44
N GLU A 122 9.42 0.97 1.59
CA GLU A 122 9.12 2.37 1.87
C GLU A 122 7.63 2.62 1.68
N VAL A 123 7.05 3.48 2.50
CA VAL A 123 5.71 4.01 2.29
C VAL A 123 5.76 5.53 2.20
N GLN A 124 4.89 6.08 1.37
CA GLN A 124 4.84 7.48 1.08
C GLN A 124 3.42 8.00 1.23
N ASP A 125 3.29 9.05 2.02
CA ASP A 125 2.11 9.90 1.99
C ASP A 125 2.39 11.07 1.05
N GLY A 126 1.89 10.94 -0.18
CA GLY A 126 1.99 11.97 -1.21
C GLY A 126 0.99 13.12 -1.02
N GLY A 127 0.15 13.08 0.02
CA GLY A 127 -0.84 14.13 0.28
C GLY A 127 -1.97 14.18 -0.74
N LYS A 128 -2.23 13.07 -1.41
CA LYS A 128 -3.33 12.94 -2.36
C LYS A 128 -4.65 13.03 -1.58
N LYS A 129 -5.58 13.87 -2.05
CA LYS A 129 -6.92 14.01 -1.47
C LYS A 129 -7.85 12.88 -1.94
N ILE A 130 -7.50 11.64 -1.61
CA ILE A 130 -8.31 10.46 -1.90
C ILE A 130 -8.71 9.86 -0.57
N GLU A 131 -10.01 9.75 -0.35
CA GLU A 131 -10.58 9.30 0.93
C GLU A 131 -11.53 8.13 0.70
N TYR A 132 -11.59 7.24 1.69
CA TYR A 132 -12.65 6.24 1.75
C TYR A 132 -13.99 6.94 1.96
N THR A 133 -15.00 6.49 1.22
CA THR A 133 -16.38 6.94 1.40
C THR A 133 -17.23 5.79 1.91
N GLN A 134 -18.19 6.10 2.78
CA GLN A 134 -19.24 5.17 3.17
C GLN A 134 -20.17 4.92 1.98
#